data_AF-A0A9E4AHX7-F1
#
_entry.id   AF-A0A9E4AHX7-F1
#
_cell.length_a   1.000
_cell.length_b   1.000
_cell.length_c   1.000
_cell.angle_alpha   90.00
_cell.angle_beta   90.00
_cell.angle_gamma   90.00
#
_symmetry.space_group_name_H-M   'P 1'
#
loop_
_entity.id
_entity.type
_entity.pdbx_description
1 polymer ?
#
loop_
_entity_poly.entity_id
_entity_poly.type
_entity_poly.pdbx_seq_one_letter_code
_entity_poly.pdbx_strand_id
1 'polypeptide(L)'
;MNHKRIQNELSAYLDNALTPSRHEQIETHLRSCSECSDILSAFEKNRQRVADLSHPVPSTLKDAVMAKIHTQFEDELSAYLDNELAPADHQRIEAHLHACSECSGMLSTFRENRVRIKGLEHPAPASIQDAVMATIRQQAAETRAQAPAQPWLPGVGQWLSDFGRWFSRPLTAGATGFFMFALILGFLYLYPSTPEYDETLDFYFGLHTEQLADNPLKSNVGGSLSQTSAEDSAFTETVDDTELFLDLYLENVGD
;
A
#
# COMPACT_ATOMS: atom_id res chain seq x y z
N MET A 1 -26.23 31.31 29.34
CA MET A 1 -25.63 30.23 28.52
C MET A 1 -25.84 28.89 29.23
N ASN A 2 -25.95 27.79 28.49
CA ASN A 2 -26.11 26.46 29.07
C ASN A 2 -24.74 25.92 29.53
N HIS A 3 -24.59 25.75 30.84
CA HIS A 3 -23.37 25.29 31.50
C HIS A 3 -22.81 23.97 30.94
N LYS A 4 -23.69 22.99 30.73
CA LYS A 4 -23.34 21.66 30.18
C LYS A 4 -22.78 21.74 28.76
N ARG A 5 -23.30 22.66 27.95
CA ARG A 5 -22.80 22.87 26.58
C ARG A 5 -21.39 23.44 26.58
N ILE A 6 -21.08 24.35 27.51
CA ILE A 6 -19.74 24.94 27.59
C ILE A 6 -18.72 23.88 28.04
N GLN A 7 -19.04 23.09 29.05
CA GLN A 7 -18.17 22.00 29.51
C GLN A 7 -17.77 21.04 28.37
N ASN A 8 -18.72 20.67 27.51
CA ASN A 8 -18.45 19.81 26.35
C ASN A 8 -17.57 20.47 25.27
N GLU A 9 -17.50 21.79 25.23
CA GLU A 9 -16.74 22.55 24.24
C GLU A 9 -15.36 22.98 24.76
N LEU A 10 -15.03 22.77 26.05
CA LEU A 10 -13.75 23.18 26.64
C LEU A 10 -12.54 22.45 26.03
N SER A 11 -12.69 21.18 25.59
CA SER A 11 -11.61 20.48 24.88
C SER A 11 -11.33 21.14 23.53
N ALA A 12 -12.38 21.38 22.73
CA ALA A 12 -12.26 22.06 21.44
C ALA A 12 -11.74 23.50 21.59
N TYR A 13 -12.06 24.17 22.70
CA TYR A 13 -11.50 25.47 23.06
C TYR A 13 -9.98 25.39 23.25
N LEU A 14 -9.47 24.42 24.03
CA LEU A 14 -8.03 24.24 24.27
C LEU A 14 -7.23 23.90 23.01
N ASP A 15 -7.86 23.23 22.04
CA ASP A 15 -7.25 22.85 20.77
C ASP A 15 -7.40 23.93 19.69
N ASN A 16 -7.96 25.12 20.04
CA ASN A 16 -8.30 26.19 19.10
C ASN A 16 -9.21 25.73 17.93
N ALA A 17 -10.02 24.70 18.15
CA ALA A 17 -10.88 24.09 17.14
C ALA A 17 -12.27 24.76 17.03
N LEU A 18 -12.50 25.86 17.77
CA LEU A 18 -13.75 26.61 17.76
C LEU A 18 -13.68 27.85 16.87
N THR A 19 -14.84 28.33 16.41
CA THR A 19 -14.92 29.60 15.69
C THR A 19 -14.56 30.78 16.61
N PRO A 20 -14.00 31.89 16.10
CA PRO A 20 -13.58 33.03 16.93
C PRO A 20 -14.73 33.61 17.78
N SER A 21 -15.93 33.72 17.20
CA SER A 21 -17.12 34.17 17.93
C SER A 21 -17.50 33.24 19.09
N ARG A 22 -17.29 31.93 18.91
CA ARG A 22 -17.59 30.95 19.96
C ARG A 22 -16.55 31.00 21.07
N HIS A 23 -15.29 31.18 20.71
CA HIS A 23 -14.18 31.36 21.66
C HIS A 23 -14.45 32.55 22.60
N GLU A 24 -14.84 33.71 22.04
CA GLU A 24 -15.18 34.92 22.81
C GLU A 24 -16.37 34.72 23.76
N GLN A 25 -17.40 33.98 23.32
CA GLN A 25 -18.54 33.63 24.17
C GLN A 25 -18.13 32.75 25.36
N ILE A 26 -17.25 31.78 25.14
CA ILE A 26 -16.73 30.91 26.19
C ILE A 26 -15.85 31.71 27.14
N GLU A 27 -14.94 32.55 26.65
CA GLU A 27 -14.12 33.44 27.49
C GLU A 27 -14.98 34.34 28.40
N THR A 28 -16.03 34.94 27.83
CA THR A 28 -16.95 35.79 28.58
C THR A 28 -17.63 34.99 29.69
N HIS A 29 -18.02 33.74 29.42
CA HIS A 29 -18.60 32.86 30.43
C HIS A 29 -17.58 32.48 31.51
N LEU A 30 -16.36 32.09 31.13
CA LEU A 30 -15.29 31.69 32.05
C LEU A 30 -14.92 32.79 33.06
N ARG A 31 -14.99 34.07 32.66
CA ARG A 31 -14.81 35.22 33.57
C ARG A 31 -15.87 35.31 34.67
N SER A 32 -17.04 34.72 34.45
CA SER A 32 -18.21 34.81 35.34
C SER A 32 -18.57 33.51 36.07
N CYS A 33 -17.97 32.37 35.67
CA CYS A 33 -18.31 31.05 36.18
C CYS A 33 -17.06 30.31 36.66
N SER A 34 -16.90 30.21 37.98
CA SER A 34 -15.74 29.55 38.61
C SER A 34 -15.69 28.05 38.31
N GLU A 35 -16.83 27.35 38.29
CA GLU A 35 -16.86 25.91 38.05
C GLU A 35 -16.32 25.52 36.65
N CYS A 36 -16.71 26.26 35.60
CA CYS A 36 -16.17 26.05 34.25
C CYS A 36 -14.68 26.41 34.16
N SER A 37 -14.23 27.43 34.91
CA SER A 37 -12.82 27.80 35.00
C SER A 37 -11.99 26.70 35.69
N ASP A 38 -12.54 26.06 36.72
CA ASP A 38 -11.85 24.98 37.43
C ASP A 38 -11.70 23.72 36.54
N ILE A 39 -12.73 23.39 35.77
CA ILE A 39 -12.69 22.28 34.79
C ILE A 39 -11.64 22.55 33.71
N LEU A 40 -11.61 23.77 33.16
CA LEU A 40 -10.61 24.16 32.18
C LEU A 40 -9.18 24.02 32.74
N SER A 41 -8.94 24.49 33.97
CA SER A 41 -7.64 24.34 34.64
C SER A 41 -7.27 22.87 34.86
N ALA A 42 -8.23 21.98 35.11
CA ALA A 42 -7.98 20.55 35.23
C ALA A 42 -7.55 19.93 33.89
N PHE A 43 -8.17 20.33 32.77
CA PHE A 43 -7.75 19.91 31.43
C PHE A 43 -6.36 20.43 31.06
N GLU A 44 -6.04 21.69 31.37
CA GLU A 44 -4.70 22.25 31.16
C GLU A 44 -3.63 21.49 31.95
N LYS A 45 -3.90 21.16 33.22
CA LYS A 45 -2.98 20.35 34.05
C LYS A 45 -2.78 18.95 33.49
N ASN A 46 -3.84 18.30 32.99
CA ASN A 46 -3.73 16.99 32.37
C ASN A 46 -2.87 17.07 31.10
N ARG A 47 -3.15 18.04 30.22
CA ARG A 47 -2.36 18.30 29.02
C ARG A 47 -0.89 18.54 29.34
N GLN A 48 -0.59 19.28 30.40
CA GLN A 48 0.80 19.48 30.83
C GLN A 48 1.47 18.15 31.23
N ARG A 49 0.79 17.31 32.02
CA ARG A 49 1.32 15.99 32.38
C ARG A 49 1.57 15.09 31.17
N VAL A 50 0.67 15.11 30.18
CA VAL A 50 0.85 14.36 28.93
C VAL A 50 2.01 14.92 28.11
N ALA A 51 2.16 16.24 28.06
CA ALA A 51 3.29 16.87 27.40
C ALA A 51 4.62 16.53 28.08
N ASP A 52 4.65 16.44 29.41
CA ASP A 52 5.84 16.04 30.17
C ASP A 52 6.25 14.58 29.90
N LEU A 53 5.29 13.71 29.54
CA LEU A 53 5.55 12.34 29.06
C LEU A 53 6.02 12.30 27.59
N SER A 54 5.76 13.35 26.82
CA SER A 54 6.19 13.44 25.43
C SER A 54 7.67 13.82 25.39
N HIS A 55 8.53 12.84 25.11
CA HIS A 55 9.94 13.09 24.89
C HIS A 55 10.17 13.47 23.42
N PRO A 56 11.08 14.43 23.15
CA PRO A 56 11.44 14.76 21.78
C PRO A 56 11.96 13.50 21.10
N VAL A 57 11.46 13.23 19.89
CA VAL A 57 11.92 12.10 19.08
C VAL A 57 13.45 12.18 18.97
N PRO A 58 14.18 11.12 19.38
CA PRO A 58 15.63 11.11 19.28
C PRO A 58 16.06 11.38 17.84
N SER A 59 17.05 12.26 17.64
CA SER A 59 17.58 12.54 16.29
C SER A 59 18.12 11.27 15.63
N THR A 60 18.61 10.33 16.42
CA THR A 60 19.08 9.01 15.98
C THR A 60 17.99 8.21 15.26
N LEU A 61 16.73 8.32 15.68
CA LEU A 61 15.61 7.63 15.01
C LEU A 61 15.36 8.23 13.63
N LYS A 62 15.39 9.56 13.53
CA LYS A 62 15.25 10.25 12.24
C LYS A 62 16.37 9.85 11.29
N ASP A 63 17.60 9.82 11.77
CA ASP A 63 18.77 9.46 10.97
C ASP A 63 18.70 7.97 10.55
N ALA A 64 18.28 7.07 11.43
CA ALA A 64 18.08 5.65 11.13
C ALA A 64 16.99 5.42 10.08
N VAL A 65 15.85 6.12 10.20
CA VAL A 65 14.76 6.05 9.22
C VAL A 65 15.23 6.56 7.84
N MET A 66 15.96 7.68 7.80
CA MET A 66 16.48 8.21 6.55
C MET A 66 17.52 7.28 5.91
N ALA A 67 18.37 6.65 6.72
CA ALA A 67 19.32 5.65 6.23
C ALA A 67 18.60 4.44 5.61
N LYS A 68 17.55 3.92 6.26
CA LYS A 68 16.75 2.80 5.73
C LYS A 68 16.05 3.18 4.42
N ILE A 69 15.49 4.40 4.34
CA ILE A 69 14.94 4.93 3.10
C ILE A 69 16.01 4.93 2.01
N HIS A 70 17.21 5.45 2.26
CA HIS A 70 18.26 5.46 1.25
C HIS A 70 18.62 4.05 0.76
N THR A 71 18.76 3.08 1.67
CA THR A 71 19.08 1.68 1.28
C THR A 71 17.99 1.05 0.41
N GLN A 72 16.71 1.28 0.71
CA GLN A 72 15.62 0.72 -0.09
C GLN A 72 15.63 1.31 -1.51
N PHE A 73 15.84 2.62 -1.63
CA PHE A 73 15.85 3.26 -2.94
C PHE A 73 17.09 2.85 -3.75
N GLU A 74 18.25 2.66 -3.12
CA GLU A 74 19.46 2.18 -3.80
C GLU A 74 19.24 0.87 -4.57
N ASP A 75 18.57 -0.10 -3.96
CA ASP A 75 18.25 -1.39 -4.59
C ASP A 75 17.29 -1.22 -5.77
N GLU A 76 16.30 -0.32 -5.65
CA GLU A 76 15.31 -0.06 -6.69
C GLU A 76 15.85 0.82 -7.84
N LEU A 77 16.93 1.58 -7.64
CA LEU A 77 17.51 2.46 -8.68
C LEU A 77 18.02 1.68 -9.90
N SER A 78 18.48 0.43 -9.72
CA SER A 78 18.87 -0.41 -10.86
C SER A 78 17.65 -0.79 -11.70
N ALA A 79 16.57 -1.25 -11.05
CA ALA A 79 15.31 -1.59 -11.72
C ALA A 79 14.67 -0.36 -12.39
N TYR A 80 14.80 0.83 -11.76
CA TYR A 80 14.39 2.10 -12.36
C TYR A 80 15.16 2.38 -13.67
N LEU A 81 16.48 2.18 -13.69
CA LEU A 81 17.32 2.41 -14.87
C LEU A 81 17.03 1.46 -16.03
N ASP A 82 16.57 0.26 -15.74
CA ASP A 82 16.20 -0.74 -16.74
C ASP A 82 14.70 -0.71 -17.08
N ASN A 83 13.96 0.24 -16.49
CA ASN A 83 12.53 0.44 -16.70
C ASN A 83 11.72 -0.83 -16.36
N GLU A 84 12.13 -1.52 -15.28
CA GLU A 84 11.52 -2.76 -14.78
C GLU A 84 10.53 -2.52 -13.63
N LEU A 85 10.39 -1.28 -13.17
CA LEU A 85 9.48 -0.91 -12.10
C LEU A 85 8.03 -0.73 -12.57
N ALA A 86 7.09 -1.04 -11.68
CA ALA A 86 5.69 -0.71 -11.87
C ALA A 86 5.48 0.82 -11.92
N PRO A 87 4.42 1.33 -12.59
CA PRO A 87 4.21 2.78 -12.73
C PRO A 87 4.13 3.54 -11.40
N ALA A 88 3.56 2.94 -10.36
CA ALA A 88 3.46 3.55 -9.03
C ALA A 88 4.84 3.70 -8.37
N ASP A 89 5.67 2.66 -8.41
CA ASP A 89 7.05 2.70 -7.88
C ASP A 89 7.93 3.67 -8.65
N HIS A 90 7.77 3.73 -9.97
CA HIS A 90 8.49 4.69 -10.80
C HIS A 90 8.19 6.14 -10.37
N GLN A 91 6.92 6.47 -10.11
CA GLN A 91 6.53 7.81 -9.63
C GLN A 91 7.08 8.09 -8.22
N ARG A 92 7.05 7.11 -7.32
CA ARG A 92 7.62 7.22 -5.96
C ARG A 92 9.12 7.52 -6.04
N ILE A 93 9.86 6.82 -6.88
CA ILE A 93 11.29 7.06 -7.09
C ILE A 93 11.56 8.42 -7.70
N GLU A 94 10.80 8.85 -8.70
CA GLU A 94 10.96 10.20 -9.25
C GLU A 94 10.74 11.30 -8.22
N ALA A 95 9.70 11.17 -7.39
CA ALA A 95 9.42 12.12 -6.31
C ALA A 95 10.57 12.17 -5.30
N HIS A 96 11.13 11.01 -4.91
CA HIS A 96 12.27 10.95 -4.01
C HIS A 96 13.53 11.55 -4.62
N LEU A 97 13.85 11.22 -5.88
CA LEU A 97 15.00 11.78 -6.61
C LEU A 97 14.94 13.31 -6.70
N HIS A 98 13.73 13.87 -6.86
CA HIS A 98 13.54 15.32 -6.83
C HIS A 98 13.84 15.96 -5.46
N ALA A 99 13.62 15.23 -4.37
CA ALA A 99 13.81 15.73 -3.01
C ALA A 99 15.19 15.39 -2.41
N CYS A 100 15.85 14.32 -2.89
CA CYS A 100 17.09 13.78 -2.33
C CYS A 100 18.26 13.91 -3.31
N SER A 101 19.24 14.77 -2.98
CA SER A 101 20.44 14.96 -3.79
C SER A 101 21.39 13.77 -3.77
N GLU A 102 21.41 12.99 -2.70
CA GLU A 102 22.28 11.82 -2.54
C GLU A 102 21.88 10.71 -3.51
N CYS A 103 20.62 10.30 -3.49
CA CYS A 103 20.09 9.29 -4.42
C CYS A 103 20.15 9.76 -5.88
N SER A 104 19.95 11.06 -6.15
CA SER A 104 20.18 11.64 -7.47
C SER A 104 21.64 11.53 -7.95
N GLY A 105 22.61 11.70 -7.03
CA GLY A 105 24.04 11.49 -7.32
C GLY A 105 24.40 10.01 -7.51
N MET A 106 23.75 9.10 -6.80
CA MET A 106 23.90 7.66 -7.03
C MET A 106 23.40 7.27 -8.42
N LEU A 107 22.22 7.76 -8.80
CA LEU A 107 21.64 7.50 -10.12
C LEU A 107 22.53 8.02 -11.27
N SER A 108 23.13 9.21 -11.12
CA SER A 108 24.08 9.72 -12.12
C SER A 108 25.33 8.83 -12.24
N THR A 109 25.85 8.35 -11.10
CA THR A 109 26.98 7.41 -11.07
C THR A 109 26.66 6.10 -11.79
N PHE A 110 25.47 5.53 -11.56
CA PHE A 110 25.02 4.33 -12.28
C PHE A 110 24.89 4.57 -13.78
N ARG A 111 24.35 5.72 -14.21
CA ARG A 111 24.27 6.10 -15.63
C ARG A 111 25.64 6.21 -16.27
N GLU A 112 26.61 6.84 -15.60
CA GLU A 112 27.99 6.93 -16.08
C GLU A 112 28.64 5.55 -16.22
N ASN A 113 28.46 4.68 -15.22
CA ASN A 113 29.00 3.32 -15.26
C ASN A 113 28.41 2.53 -16.43
N ARG A 114 27.11 2.64 -16.69
CA ARG A 114 26.46 2.01 -17.86
C ARG A 114 27.07 2.46 -19.18
N VAL A 115 27.39 3.75 -19.32
CA VAL A 115 28.06 4.28 -20.52
C VAL A 115 29.47 3.70 -20.65
N ARG A 116 30.23 3.63 -19.56
CA ARG A 116 31.59 3.06 -19.57
C ARG A 116 31.57 1.57 -19.94
N ILE A 117 30.63 0.81 -19.39
CA ILE A 117 30.47 -0.63 -19.68
C ILE A 117 30.09 -0.85 -21.14
N LYS A 118 29.18 -0.05 -21.71
CA LYS A 118 28.87 -0.11 -23.15
C LYS A 118 30.11 0.13 -24.02
N GLY A 119 31.03 0.99 -23.58
CA GLY A 119 32.30 1.20 -24.27
C GLY A 119 33.24 -0.01 -24.26
N LEU A 120 33.01 -0.99 -23.38
CA LEU A 120 33.76 -2.26 -23.31
C LEU A 120 33.13 -3.37 -24.17
N GLU A 121 31.93 -3.16 -24.70
CA GLU A 121 31.30 -4.15 -25.59
C GLU A 121 32.10 -4.25 -26.89
N HIS A 122 32.70 -5.42 -27.10
CA HIS A 122 33.35 -5.75 -28.36
C HIS A 122 32.33 -6.48 -29.25
N PRO A 123 32.19 -6.11 -30.53
CA PRO A 123 31.30 -6.82 -31.43
C PRO A 123 31.71 -8.29 -31.48
N ALA A 124 30.71 -9.17 -31.38
CA ALA A 124 30.93 -10.60 -31.51
C ALA A 124 31.68 -10.89 -32.84
N PRO A 125 32.68 -11.78 -32.84
CA PRO A 125 33.37 -12.16 -34.06
C PRO A 125 32.38 -12.59 -35.14
N ALA A 126 32.55 -12.11 -36.37
CA ALA A 126 31.64 -12.41 -37.49
C ALA A 126 31.42 -13.93 -37.67
N SER A 127 32.44 -14.75 -37.38
CA SER A 127 32.35 -16.21 -37.42
C SER A 127 31.30 -16.80 -36.48
N ILE A 128 31.11 -16.22 -35.28
CA ILE A 128 30.10 -16.66 -34.32
C ILE A 128 28.72 -16.18 -34.77
N GLN A 129 28.61 -14.95 -35.24
CA GLN A 129 27.35 -14.41 -35.75
C GLN A 129 26.85 -15.22 -36.96
N ASP A 130 27.74 -15.53 -37.91
CA ASP A 130 27.42 -16.34 -39.08
C ASP A 130 27.03 -17.78 -38.70
N ALA A 131 27.74 -18.39 -37.74
CA ALA A 131 27.42 -19.71 -37.23
C ALA A 131 26.03 -19.74 -36.58
N VAL A 132 25.72 -18.78 -35.70
CA VAL A 132 24.41 -18.68 -35.03
C VAL A 132 23.30 -18.45 -36.05
N MET A 133 23.49 -17.54 -37.02
CA MET A 133 22.50 -17.27 -38.06
C MET A 133 22.30 -18.47 -38.98
N ALA A 134 23.34 -19.25 -39.25
CA ALA A 134 23.22 -20.51 -39.98
C ALA A 134 22.38 -21.53 -39.19
N THR A 135 22.64 -21.69 -37.89
CA THR A 135 21.85 -22.57 -37.02
C THR A 135 20.38 -22.16 -36.94
N ILE A 136 20.09 -20.86 -36.78
CA ILE A 136 18.70 -20.35 -36.76
C ILE A 136 17.98 -20.66 -38.07
N ARG A 137 18.64 -20.43 -39.22
CA ARG A 137 18.08 -20.75 -40.55
C ARG A 137 17.81 -22.25 -40.70
N GLN A 138 18.71 -23.08 -40.18
CA GLN A 138 18.58 -24.53 -40.25
C GLN A 138 17.41 -25.02 -39.39
N GLN A 139 17.28 -24.54 -38.14
CA GLN A 139 16.14 -24.84 -37.27
C GLN A 139 14.81 -24.37 -37.87
N ALA A 140 14.78 -23.18 -38.47
CA ALA A 140 13.59 -22.67 -39.15
C ALA A 140 13.22 -23.53 -40.38
N ALA A 141 14.20 -24.01 -41.14
CA ALA A 141 13.99 -24.92 -42.26
C ALA A 141 13.48 -26.29 -41.81
N GLU A 142 14.05 -26.85 -40.73
CA GLU A 142 13.62 -28.11 -40.14
C GLU A 142 12.19 -28.03 -39.58
N THR A 143 11.85 -26.93 -38.90
CA THR A 143 10.49 -26.67 -38.40
C THR A 143 9.48 -26.56 -39.55
N ARG A 144 9.89 -25.96 -40.67
CA ARG A 144 9.07 -25.84 -41.88
C ARG A 144 8.93 -27.16 -42.65
N ALA A 145 9.95 -28.02 -42.61
CA ALA A 145 9.93 -29.35 -43.23
C ALA A 145 9.15 -30.39 -42.39
N GLN A 146 9.14 -30.22 -41.07
CA GLN A 146 8.38 -31.06 -40.14
C GLN A 146 6.93 -30.60 -39.95
N ALA A 147 6.56 -29.41 -40.44
CA ALA A 147 5.17 -29.00 -40.52
C ALA A 147 4.42 -29.98 -41.44
N PRO A 148 3.48 -30.79 -40.92
CA PRO A 148 2.69 -31.66 -41.78
C PRO A 148 1.95 -30.78 -42.79
N ALA A 149 1.94 -31.20 -44.05
CA ALA A 149 1.10 -30.63 -45.08
C ALA A 149 -0.37 -30.98 -44.77
N GLN A 150 -0.90 -30.43 -43.68
CA GLN A 150 -2.33 -30.36 -43.50
C GLN A 150 -2.84 -29.25 -44.43
N PRO A 151 -3.76 -29.56 -45.35
CA PRO A 151 -4.43 -28.53 -46.13
C PRO A 151 -5.12 -27.61 -45.13
N TRP A 152 -4.70 -26.35 -45.11
CA TRP A 152 -5.38 -25.26 -44.42
C TRP A 152 -6.67 -24.93 -45.18
N LEU A 153 -7.60 -25.89 -45.21
CA LEU A 153 -9.01 -25.61 -45.36
C LEU A 153 -9.56 -25.61 -43.94
N PRO A 154 -9.99 -24.47 -43.39
CA PRO A 154 -10.68 -24.48 -42.11
C PRO A 154 -11.91 -25.38 -42.25
N GLY A 155 -12.14 -26.25 -41.28
CA GLY A 155 -13.21 -27.25 -41.23
C GLY A 155 -14.62 -26.66 -41.13
N VAL A 156 -15.00 -25.76 -42.04
CA VAL A 156 -16.35 -25.21 -42.15
C VAL A 156 -17.33 -26.27 -42.67
N GLY A 157 -16.85 -27.20 -43.51
CA GLY A 157 -17.66 -28.27 -44.07
C GLY A 157 -18.15 -29.31 -43.05
N GLN A 158 -17.34 -29.59 -42.02
CA GLN A 158 -17.67 -30.57 -40.98
C GLN A 158 -18.65 -29.99 -39.95
N TRP A 159 -18.49 -28.70 -39.63
CA TRP A 159 -19.42 -27.96 -38.77
C TRP A 159 -20.81 -27.77 -39.42
N LEU A 160 -20.90 -27.54 -40.73
CA LEU A 160 -22.18 -27.42 -41.46
C LEU A 160 -22.96 -28.75 -41.54
N SER A 161 -22.27 -29.89 -41.67
CA SER A 161 -22.94 -31.20 -41.65
C SER A 161 -23.49 -31.56 -40.27
N ASP A 162 -22.84 -31.10 -39.20
CA ASP A 162 -23.29 -31.32 -37.83
C ASP A 162 -24.41 -30.34 -37.44
N PHE A 163 -24.38 -29.10 -37.94
CA PHE A 163 -25.48 -28.13 -37.78
C PHE A 163 -26.76 -28.56 -38.53
N GLY A 164 -26.63 -29.11 -39.75
CA GLY A 164 -27.79 -29.58 -40.53
C GLY A 164 -28.51 -30.77 -39.89
N ARG A 165 -27.78 -31.64 -39.16
CA ARG A 165 -28.36 -32.73 -38.36
C ARG A 165 -28.97 -32.24 -37.05
N TRP A 166 -28.52 -31.10 -36.53
CA TRP A 166 -29.07 -30.49 -35.33
C TRP A 166 -30.38 -29.74 -35.60
N PHE A 167 -30.48 -29.04 -36.75
CA PHE A 167 -31.66 -28.27 -37.14
C PHE A 167 -32.87 -29.11 -37.60
N SER A 168 -32.67 -30.40 -37.89
CA SER A 168 -33.71 -31.32 -38.36
C SER A 168 -34.33 -32.19 -37.25
N ARG A 169 -33.98 -31.94 -35.98
CA ARG A 169 -34.63 -32.59 -34.82
C ARG A 169 -35.74 -31.70 -34.25
N PRO A 170 -36.99 -32.17 -34.13
CA PRO A 170 -38.12 -31.33 -33.75
C PRO A 170 -38.07 -30.90 -32.28
N LEU A 171 -38.01 -29.58 -32.08
CA LEU A 171 -38.72 -28.79 -31.03
C LEU A 171 -38.46 -29.05 -29.53
N THR A 172 -37.29 -29.54 -29.09
CA THR A 172 -36.96 -29.58 -27.64
C THR A 172 -35.69 -28.85 -27.20
N ALA A 173 -34.83 -28.41 -28.13
CA ALA A 173 -33.55 -27.76 -27.79
C ALA A 173 -33.52 -26.23 -27.97
N GLY A 174 -34.61 -25.60 -28.45
CA GLY A 174 -34.69 -24.13 -28.56
C GLY A 174 -34.93 -23.42 -27.23
N ALA A 175 -35.58 -24.10 -26.28
CA ALA A 175 -35.93 -23.51 -24.99
C ALA A 175 -34.71 -23.30 -24.10
N THR A 176 -33.73 -24.21 -24.13
CA THR A 176 -32.53 -24.13 -23.27
C THR A 176 -31.57 -23.02 -23.70
N GLY A 177 -31.39 -22.83 -25.01
CA GLY A 177 -30.54 -21.75 -25.53
C GLY A 177 -31.09 -20.37 -25.21
N PHE A 178 -32.41 -20.18 -25.38
CA PHE A 178 -33.06 -18.92 -25.02
C PHE A 178 -33.08 -18.70 -23.50
N PHE A 179 -33.28 -19.74 -22.69
CA PHE A 179 -33.21 -19.63 -21.23
C PHE A 179 -31.81 -19.29 -20.74
N MET A 180 -30.75 -19.90 -21.29
CA MET A 180 -29.36 -19.59 -20.92
C MET A 180 -29.00 -18.16 -21.30
N PHE A 181 -29.37 -17.72 -22.50
CA PHE A 181 -29.11 -16.36 -22.93
C PHE A 181 -29.89 -15.34 -22.09
N ALA A 182 -31.16 -15.62 -21.77
CA ALA A 182 -31.97 -14.80 -20.88
C ALA A 182 -31.46 -14.81 -19.43
N LEU A 183 -30.89 -15.91 -18.94
CA LEU A 183 -30.23 -15.98 -17.63
C LEU A 183 -28.95 -15.16 -17.59
N ILE A 184 -28.13 -15.19 -18.65
CA ILE A 184 -26.91 -14.38 -18.73
C ILE A 184 -27.26 -12.89 -18.85
N LEU A 185 -28.24 -12.54 -19.68
CA LEU A 185 -28.71 -11.15 -19.80
C LEU A 185 -29.38 -10.67 -18.50
N GLY A 186 -30.16 -11.54 -17.86
CA GLY A 186 -30.76 -11.30 -16.56
C GLY A 186 -29.70 -11.12 -15.48
N PHE A 187 -28.66 -11.95 -15.46
CA PHE A 187 -27.53 -11.82 -14.54
C PHE A 187 -26.83 -10.48 -14.76
N LEU A 188 -26.52 -10.08 -16.00
CA LEU A 188 -25.89 -8.79 -16.29
C LEU A 188 -26.76 -7.56 -15.99
N TYR A 189 -28.09 -7.71 -15.99
CA TYR A 189 -29.03 -6.60 -15.77
C TYR A 189 -29.58 -6.53 -14.33
N LEU A 190 -29.61 -7.66 -13.62
CA LEU A 190 -30.07 -7.81 -12.23
C LEU A 190 -28.93 -8.01 -11.23
N TYR A 191 -27.67 -8.20 -11.65
CA TYR A 191 -26.52 -7.84 -10.81
C TYR A 191 -26.32 -6.33 -10.94
N PRO A 192 -26.84 -5.51 -10.01
CA PRO A 192 -26.22 -4.21 -9.79
C PRO A 192 -24.76 -4.50 -9.48
N SER A 193 -23.86 -3.66 -9.99
CA SER A 193 -22.50 -3.54 -9.46
C SER A 193 -22.60 -3.37 -7.95
N THR A 194 -22.46 -4.47 -7.22
CA THR A 194 -22.42 -4.48 -5.77
C THR A 194 -21.19 -3.67 -5.37
N PRO A 195 -21.31 -2.75 -4.39
CA PRO A 195 -20.16 -2.09 -3.80
C PRO A 195 -19.44 -3.11 -2.91
N GLU A 196 -18.81 -4.12 -3.50
CA GLU A 196 -18.02 -5.15 -2.81
C GLU A 196 -16.64 -4.60 -2.35
N TYR A 197 -16.47 -3.28 -2.40
CA TYR A 197 -15.32 -2.57 -1.85
C TYR A 197 -15.49 -2.18 -0.38
N ASP A 198 -16.69 -2.26 0.20
CA ASP A 198 -16.94 -1.86 1.59
C ASP A 198 -16.74 -3.05 2.56
N GLU A 199 -17.23 -4.25 2.22
CA GLU A 199 -17.06 -5.46 3.06
C GLU A 199 -15.62 -5.98 3.06
N THR A 200 -14.87 -5.79 1.97
CA THR A 200 -13.45 -6.16 1.92
C THR A 200 -12.59 -5.22 2.78
N LEU A 201 -12.96 -3.94 2.86
CA LEU A 201 -12.34 -2.97 3.76
C LEU A 201 -12.66 -3.30 5.22
N ASP A 202 -13.93 -3.59 5.55
CA ASP A 202 -14.33 -3.97 6.90
C ASP A 202 -13.75 -5.33 7.33
N PHE A 203 -13.56 -6.27 6.41
CA PHE A 203 -12.86 -7.54 6.67
C PHE A 203 -11.36 -7.32 6.89
N TYR A 204 -10.72 -6.47 6.09
CA TYR A 204 -9.32 -6.08 6.24
C TYR A 204 -9.10 -5.36 7.57
N PHE A 205 -9.94 -4.38 7.92
CA PHE A 205 -9.92 -3.71 9.21
C PHE A 205 -10.31 -4.64 10.37
N GLY A 206 -11.20 -5.61 10.16
CA GLY A 206 -11.57 -6.64 11.14
C GLY A 206 -10.38 -7.53 11.51
N LEU A 207 -9.62 -7.99 10.51
CA LEU A 207 -8.40 -8.77 10.71
C LEU A 207 -7.30 -7.96 11.43
N HIS A 208 -7.12 -6.69 11.08
CA HIS A 208 -6.11 -5.84 11.71
C HIS A 208 -6.52 -5.30 13.10
N THR A 209 -7.81 -5.31 13.45
CA THR A 209 -8.26 -4.92 14.79
C THR A 209 -8.25 -6.09 15.78
N GLU A 210 -8.27 -7.34 15.31
CA GLU A 210 -8.08 -8.53 16.16
C GLU A 210 -6.63 -8.62 16.66
N GLN A 211 -5.65 -8.14 15.90
CA GLN A 211 -4.26 -7.96 16.36
C GLN A 211 -4.08 -6.87 17.44
N LEU A 212 -5.05 -5.98 17.64
CA LEU A 212 -5.06 -5.01 18.73
C LEU A 212 -5.73 -5.54 20.00
N ALA A 213 -6.33 -6.73 19.97
CA ALA A 213 -6.92 -7.37 21.15
C ALA A 213 -5.85 -7.85 22.13
N ASP A 214 -4.68 -8.24 21.63
CA ASP A 214 -3.52 -8.69 22.42
C ASP A 214 -2.54 -7.56 22.78
N ASN A 215 -2.96 -6.30 22.62
CA ASN A 215 -2.16 -5.16 23.04
C ASN A 215 -2.04 -5.14 24.59
N PRO A 216 -0.83 -5.29 25.18
CA PRO A 216 -0.64 -5.28 26.63
C PRO A 216 -1.05 -3.96 27.29
N LEU A 217 -1.24 -2.88 26.52
CA LEU A 217 -1.71 -1.58 27.00
C LEU A 217 -3.19 -1.57 27.43
N LYS A 218 -4.00 -2.56 27.03
CA LYS A 218 -5.43 -2.64 27.42
C LYS A 218 -5.63 -3.18 28.84
N SER A 219 -4.64 -3.86 29.43
CA SER A 219 -4.77 -4.46 30.77
C SER A 219 -4.67 -3.46 31.93
N ASN A 220 -4.20 -2.23 31.68
CA ASN A 220 -4.09 -1.19 32.71
C ASN A 220 -5.31 -0.27 32.82
N VAL A 221 -6.33 -0.43 31.97
CA VAL A 221 -7.56 0.35 32.06
C VAL A 221 -8.58 -0.41 32.92
N GLY A 222 -8.30 -0.53 34.23
CA GLY A 222 -9.29 -1.09 35.17
C GLY A 222 -8.79 -1.60 36.53
N GLY A 223 -7.47 -1.66 36.76
CA GLY A 223 -6.93 -2.07 38.05
C GLY A 223 -6.71 -0.88 38.99
N SER A 224 -7.39 -0.85 40.13
CA SER A 224 -7.08 0.07 41.23
C SER A 224 -5.59 -0.06 41.59
N LEU A 225 -4.82 1.02 41.40
CA LEU A 225 -3.42 1.11 41.82
C LEU A 225 -3.33 1.07 43.35
N SER A 226 -3.25 -0.13 43.90
CA SER A 226 -2.68 -0.33 45.23
C SER A 226 -1.17 -0.29 45.09
N GLN A 227 -0.61 0.76 45.68
CA GLN A 227 0.81 1.00 46.00
C GLN A 227 1.70 -0.25 45.94
N THR A 228 2.70 -0.22 45.08
CA THR A 228 3.99 -0.88 45.34
C THR A 228 5.13 0.06 44.96
N SER A 229 5.97 0.28 45.96
CA SER A 229 7.13 1.15 45.96
C SER A 229 8.19 0.72 44.96
N ALA A 230 8.89 1.74 44.44
CA ALA A 230 10.32 1.82 44.16
C ALA A 230 11.07 0.49 43.95
N GLU A 231 11.55 0.29 42.73
CA GLU A 231 12.90 -0.24 42.48
C GLU A 231 13.35 0.17 41.07
N ASP A 232 14.47 0.88 41.03
CA ASP A 232 15.18 1.34 39.84
C ASP A 232 15.47 0.18 38.89
N SER A 233 15.09 0.33 37.62
CA SER A 233 15.74 -0.38 36.52
C SER A 233 15.85 0.56 35.34
N ALA A 234 17.05 1.10 35.15
CA ALA A 234 17.44 1.84 33.97
C ALA A 234 17.31 0.90 32.76
N PHE A 235 16.30 1.17 31.93
CA PHE A 235 16.12 0.51 30.64
C PHE A 235 17.14 1.11 29.67
N THR A 236 18.29 0.46 29.53
CA THR A 236 19.24 0.75 28.45
C THR A 236 18.68 0.17 27.17
N GLU A 237 17.98 1.00 26.40
CA GLU A 237 17.51 0.69 25.04
C GLU A 237 18.73 0.48 24.14
N THR A 238 18.92 -0.74 23.65
CA THR A 238 20.05 -1.07 22.78
C THR A 238 19.67 -0.85 21.32
N VAL A 239 20.65 -0.45 20.50
CA VAL A 239 20.46 -0.14 19.06
C VAL A 239 19.80 -1.30 18.28
N ASP A 240 19.97 -2.53 18.77
CA ASP A 240 19.39 -3.76 18.20
C ASP A 240 17.85 -3.78 18.27
N ASP A 241 17.26 -3.22 19.33
CA ASP A 241 15.80 -3.17 19.51
C ASP A 241 15.14 -2.18 18.54
N THR A 242 15.89 -1.17 18.09
CA THR A 242 15.40 -0.15 17.15
C THR A 242 15.34 -0.68 15.72
N GLU A 243 16.32 -1.49 15.31
CA GLU A 243 16.31 -2.13 13.98
C GLU A 243 15.18 -3.17 13.88
N LEU A 244 14.99 -3.98 14.93
CA LEU A 244 13.90 -4.97 14.99
C LEU A 244 12.52 -4.31 14.88
N PHE A 245 12.32 -3.16 15.53
CA PHE A 245 11.06 -2.42 15.49
C PHE A 245 10.80 -1.81 14.11
N LEU A 246 11.84 -1.27 13.45
CA LEU A 246 11.72 -0.67 12.12
C LEU A 246 11.44 -1.72 11.03
N ASP A 247 12.08 -2.88 11.11
CA ASP A 247 11.80 -3.99 10.19
C ASP A 247 10.34 -4.45 10.32
N LEU A 248 9.85 -4.62 11.54
CA LEU A 248 8.48 -5.07 11.79
C LEU A 248 7.40 -4.06 11.34
N TYR A 249 7.72 -2.77 11.35
CA TYR A 249 6.79 -1.71 10.95
C TYR A 249 6.79 -1.44 9.45
N LEU A 250 7.92 -1.63 8.76
CA LEU A 250 8.06 -1.37 7.32
C LEU A 250 7.76 -2.61 6.46
N GLU A 251 7.96 -3.82 6.98
CA GLU A 251 7.58 -5.06 6.28
C GLU A 251 6.05 -5.16 6.07
N ASN A 252 5.25 -4.47 6.89
CA ASN A 252 3.79 -4.45 6.80
C ASN A 252 3.23 -3.36 5.86
N VAL A 253 4.08 -2.60 5.17
CA VAL A 253 3.69 -1.58 4.16
C VAL A 253 3.88 -2.11 2.73
N GLY A 254 4.32 -3.37 2.58
CA GLY A 254 4.71 -3.98 1.31
C GLY A 254 3.74 -5.00 0.69
N ASP A 255 2.59 -5.28 1.29
CA ASP A 255 1.52 -6.13 0.72
C ASP A 255 0.29 -5.30 0.33
#